data_AF-A0A3B8WV85-F1
#
_entry.id   AF-A0A3B8WV85-F1
#
_cell.length_a   1.000
_cell.length_b   1.000
_cell.length_c   1.000
_cell.angle_alpha   90.00
_cell.angle_beta   90.00
_cell.angle_gamma   90.00
#
_symmetry.space_group_name_H-M   'P 1'
#
loop_
_entity.id
_entity.type
_entity.pdbx_description
1 polymer ?
#
loop_
_entity_poly.entity_id
_entity_poly.type
_entity_poly.pdbx_seq_one_letter_code
_entity_poly.pdbx_strand_id
1 'polypeptide(L)'
;MQETELLAALEQVELERPPYWEAQYLKNIDQLSRPQYQMVVERDVTITMRDGIKLKADVFRPDVDGEFPGLLAMSAYGKDCQSPPIPAQPINSWVFDHNVEAGDIEFFVRRGYVYVIPDERGLGKSEGKWHGPMSVQEAEDG
;
A
#
# COMPACT_ATOMS: atom_id res chain seq x y z
N MET A 1 -10.65 16.01 -22.29
CA MET A 1 -9.26 16.49 -22.26
C MET A 1 -8.61 16.03 -23.54
N GLN A 2 -7.94 16.92 -24.26
CA GLN A 2 -7.16 16.55 -25.45
C GLN A 2 -5.92 15.75 -25.02
N GLU A 3 -5.38 14.86 -25.87
CA GLU A 3 -4.24 13.97 -25.52
C GLU A 3 -3.05 14.76 -24.95
N THR A 4 -2.75 15.94 -25.53
CA THR A 4 -1.66 16.81 -25.06
C THR A 4 -1.89 17.37 -23.66
N GLU A 5 -3.13 17.75 -23.33
CA GLU A 5 -3.49 18.24 -22.00
C GLU A 5 -3.39 17.11 -20.96
N LEU A 6 -3.74 15.88 -21.36
CA LEU A 6 -3.64 14.69 -20.51
C LEU A 6 -2.20 14.35 -20.16
N LEU A 7 -1.30 14.37 -21.15
CA LEU A 7 0.13 14.12 -20.94
C LEU A 7 0.75 15.16 -20.01
N ALA A 8 0.42 16.44 -20.20
CA ALA A 8 0.89 17.51 -19.32
C ALA A 8 0.38 17.35 -17.88
N ALA A 9 -0.87 16.90 -17.70
CA ALA A 9 -1.42 16.66 -16.37
C ALA A 9 -0.76 15.46 -15.66
N LEU A 10 -0.49 14.37 -16.40
CA LEU A 10 0.24 13.20 -15.90
C LEU A 10 1.65 13.56 -15.42
N GLU A 11 2.35 14.40 -16.19
CA GLU A 11 3.69 14.90 -15.82
C GLU A 11 3.65 15.70 -14.51
N GLN A 12 2.65 16.58 -14.33
CA GLN A 12 2.52 17.39 -13.11
C GLN A 12 2.29 16.58 -11.84
N VAL A 13 1.70 15.38 -11.96
CA VAL A 13 1.40 14.50 -10.83
C VAL A 13 2.36 13.32 -10.74
N GLU A 14 3.41 13.31 -11.58
CA GLU A 14 4.42 12.25 -11.68
C GLU A 14 3.80 10.85 -11.77
N LEU A 15 2.75 10.70 -12.59
CA LEU A 15 2.11 9.42 -12.84
C LEU A 15 2.44 8.94 -14.25
N GLU A 16 3.09 7.79 -14.37
CA GLU A 16 3.25 7.12 -15.65
C GLU A 16 1.91 6.49 -16.06
N ARG A 17 1.51 6.66 -17.32
CA ARG A 17 0.32 6.01 -17.88
C ARG A 17 0.72 4.70 -18.56
N PRO A 18 0.34 3.53 -18.01
CA PRO A 18 0.53 2.26 -18.70
C PRO A 18 -0.15 2.23 -20.07
N PRO A 19 0.43 1.58 -21.09
CA PRO A 19 -0.11 1.58 -22.46
C PRO A 19 -1.54 1.04 -22.58
N TYR A 20 -1.96 0.18 -21.64
CA TYR A 20 -3.28 -0.44 -21.59
C TYR A 20 -4.30 0.37 -20.78
N TRP A 21 -3.92 1.54 -20.22
CA TRP A 21 -4.86 2.45 -19.58
C TRP A 21 -5.54 3.33 -20.62
N GLU A 22 -6.84 3.13 -20.77
CA GLU A 22 -7.73 4.01 -21.52
C GLU A 22 -7.94 5.36 -20.81
N ALA A 23 -8.31 6.39 -21.57
CA ALA A 23 -8.51 7.74 -21.04
C ALA A 23 -9.57 7.82 -19.92
N GLN A 24 -10.51 6.86 -19.87
CA GLN A 24 -11.51 6.78 -18.80
C GLN A 24 -10.91 6.56 -17.40
N TYR A 25 -9.77 5.88 -17.30
CA TYR A 25 -9.08 5.65 -16.02
C TYR A 25 -8.33 6.88 -15.50
N LEU A 26 -8.17 7.91 -16.34
CA LEU A 26 -7.46 9.15 -16.02
C LEU A 26 -8.41 10.34 -15.86
N LYS A 27 -9.68 10.05 -15.58
CA LYS A 27 -10.67 11.08 -15.30
C LYS A 27 -10.24 11.88 -14.07
N ASN A 28 -10.29 13.21 -14.17
CA ASN A 28 -9.92 14.16 -13.11
C ASN A 28 -8.45 14.09 -12.68
N ILE A 29 -7.53 13.67 -13.54
CA ILE A 29 -6.10 13.62 -13.23
C ILE A 29 -5.54 15.00 -12.82
N ASP A 30 -6.13 16.07 -13.31
CA ASP A 30 -5.84 17.47 -12.97
C ASP A 30 -6.14 17.82 -11.50
N GLN A 31 -6.98 17.02 -10.83
CA GLN A 31 -7.32 17.18 -9.41
C GLN A 31 -6.47 16.29 -8.50
N LEU A 32 -5.62 15.43 -9.06
CA LEU A 32 -4.81 14.51 -8.27
C LEU A 32 -3.70 15.28 -7.52
N SER A 33 -3.47 14.90 -6.27
CA SER A 33 -2.40 15.49 -5.47
C SER A 33 -1.02 15.17 -6.06
N ARG A 34 -0.11 16.14 -5.94
CA ARG A 34 1.29 15.98 -6.35
C ARG A 34 2.07 15.23 -5.27
N PRO A 35 3.05 14.40 -5.64
CA PRO A 35 4.00 13.88 -4.66
C PRO A 35 4.83 15.03 -4.08
N GLN A 36 4.98 15.06 -2.76
CA GLN A 36 5.69 16.11 -2.02
C GLN A 36 6.81 15.54 -1.13
N TYR A 37 6.78 14.24 -0.86
CA TYR A 37 7.65 13.58 0.11
C TYR A 37 8.44 12.44 -0.53
N GLN A 38 9.55 12.05 0.11
CA GLN A 38 10.17 10.75 -0.11
C GLN A 38 9.62 9.74 0.91
N MET A 39 9.91 8.46 0.70
CA MET A 39 9.44 7.39 1.57
C MET A 39 10.57 6.84 2.45
N VAL A 40 10.28 6.69 3.74
CA VAL A 40 11.07 5.90 4.68
C VAL A 40 10.30 4.63 5.01
N VAL A 41 11.02 3.51 5.10
CA VAL A 41 10.45 2.20 5.45
C VAL A 41 11.05 1.72 6.76
N GLU A 42 10.19 1.48 7.75
CA GLU A 42 10.53 0.88 9.02
C GLU A 42 10.02 -0.56 9.04
N ARG A 43 10.93 -1.52 9.09
CA ARG A 43 10.60 -2.95 9.01
C ARG A 43 10.46 -3.58 10.39
N ASP A 44 9.56 -4.55 10.51
CA ASP A 44 9.38 -5.40 11.70
C ASP A 44 9.13 -4.61 13.01
N VAL A 45 8.43 -3.48 12.90
CA VAL A 45 7.96 -2.67 14.03
C VAL A 45 7.05 -3.54 14.90
N THR A 46 7.31 -3.54 16.22
CA THR A 46 6.51 -4.33 17.16
C THR A 46 5.27 -3.57 17.60
N ILE A 47 4.12 -4.22 17.48
CA ILE A 47 2.84 -3.76 18.03
C ILE A 47 2.42 -4.74 19.12
N THR A 48 2.26 -4.25 20.36
CA THR A 48 1.86 -5.10 21.49
C THR A 48 0.34 -5.07 21.63
N MET A 49 -0.29 -6.23 21.49
CA MET A 49 -1.73 -6.40 21.59
C MET A 49 -2.21 -6.37 23.05
N ARG A 50 -3.53 -6.29 23.23
CA ARG A 50 -4.20 -6.23 24.53
C ARG A 50 -3.90 -7.43 25.43
N ASP A 51 -3.64 -8.59 24.83
CA ASP A 51 -3.28 -9.84 25.51
C ASP A 51 -1.75 -10.05 25.64
N GLY A 52 -0.95 -9.04 25.25
CA GLY A 52 0.50 -9.05 25.36
C GLY A 52 1.25 -9.70 24.19
N ILE A 53 0.53 -10.28 23.22
CA ILE A 53 1.13 -10.84 22.01
C ILE A 53 1.70 -9.73 21.14
N LYS A 54 2.87 -9.99 20.54
CA LYS A 54 3.56 -9.04 19.68
C LYS A 54 3.33 -9.34 18.22
N LEU A 55 2.65 -8.43 17.54
CA LEU A 55 2.57 -8.40 16.09
C LEU A 55 3.77 -7.65 15.51
N LYS A 56 4.05 -7.92 14.24
CA LYS A 56 5.10 -7.28 13.44
C LYS A 56 4.47 -6.56 12.28
N ALA A 57 4.88 -5.32 12.04
CA ALA A 57 4.40 -4.53 10.91
C ALA A 57 5.55 -3.82 10.21
N ASP A 58 5.35 -3.60 8.91
CA ASP A 58 6.16 -2.66 8.15
C ASP A 58 5.40 -1.34 8.02
N VAL A 59 6.09 -0.24 8.32
CA VAL A 59 5.53 1.12 8.29
C VAL A 59 6.25 1.89 7.19
N PHE A 60 5.48 2.38 6.23
CA PHE A 60 5.95 3.21 5.12
C PHE A 60 5.41 4.61 5.37
N ARG A 61 6.28 5.61 5.49
CA ARG A 61 5.85 6.96 5.86
C ARG A 61 6.67 8.04 5.14
N PRO A 62 6.16 9.29 5.10
CA PRO A 62 6.93 10.43 4.63
C PRO A 62 8.25 10.55 5.39
N ASP A 63 9.29 11.02 4.69
CA ASP A 63 10.66 11.24 5.20
C ASP A 63 10.81 12.48 6.09
N VAL A 64 9.71 12.98 6.62
CA VAL A 64 9.63 14.16 7.47
C VAL A 64 8.82 13.86 8.73
N ASP A 65 9.10 14.60 9.81
CA ASP A 65 8.30 14.54 11.03
C ASP A 65 6.95 15.23 10.81
N GLY A 66 5.87 14.65 11.34
CA GLY A 66 4.52 15.22 11.24
C GLY A 66 3.42 14.20 11.47
N GLU A 67 2.18 14.69 11.50
CA GLU A 67 0.98 13.85 11.52
C GLU A 67 0.42 13.71 10.11
N PHE A 68 0.14 12.47 9.72
CA PHE A 68 -0.36 12.12 8.39
C PHE A 68 -1.48 11.09 8.52
N PRO A 69 -2.47 11.09 7.62
CA PRO A 69 -3.49 10.04 7.57
C PRO A 69 -2.86 8.65 7.38
N GLY A 70 -3.29 7.69 8.22
CA GLY A 70 -2.85 6.30 8.16
C GLY A 70 -3.75 5.43 7.26
N LEU A 71 -3.13 4.57 6.47
CA LEU A 71 -3.75 3.50 5.69
C LEU A 71 -3.24 2.16 6.22
N LEU A 72 -4.16 1.22 6.41
CA LEU A 72 -3.86 -0.13 6.88
C LEU A 72 -4.19 -1.12 5.77
N ALA A 73 -3.22 -1.92 5.36
CA ALA A 73 -3.43 -3.06 4.47
C ALA A 73 -3.05 -4.34 5.21
N MET A 74 -4.06 -4.99 5.78
CA MET A 74 -3.93 -6.25 6.49
C MET A 74 -4.31 -7.39 5.56
N SER A 75 -3.51 -8.46 5.54
CA SER A 75 -3.83 -9.68 4.80
C SER A 75 -3.27 -10.92 5.48
N ALA A 76 -3.91 -12.06 5.19
CA ALA A 76 -3.52 -13.37 5.70
C ALA A 76 -2.30 -13.98 4.97
N TYR A 77 -1.62 -13.23 4.10
CA TYR A 77 -0.53 -13.74 3.26
C TYR A 77 0.86 -13.26 3.71
N GLY A 78 0.91 -12.46 4.77
CA GLY A 78 2.14 -11.94 5.37
C GLY A 78 2.67 -10.70 4.67
N LYS A 79 3.21 -9.76 5.43
CA LYS A 79 3.59 -8.41 4.97
C LYS A 79 4.70 -8.40 3.90
N ASP A 80 5.58 -9.39 3.92
CA ASP A 80 6.74 -9.45 3.03
C ASP A 80 6.33 -9.72 1.57
N CYS A 81 5.22 -10.42 1.33
CA CYS A 81 4.69 -10.61 -0.04
C CYS A 81 3.83 -9.43 -0.53
N GLN A 82 3.53 -8.45 0.33
CA GLN A 82 2.64 -7.33 0.03
C GLN A 82 3.38 -6.04 -0.36
N SER A 83 4.71 -6.00 -0.19
CA SER A 83 5.54 -4.84 -0.55
C SER A 83 6.57 -5.04 -1.69
N PRO A 84 6.50 -6.05 -2.59
CA PRO A 84 7.41 -6.11 -3.72
C PRO A 84 7.10 -4.98 -4.72
N PRO A 85 8.12 -4.37 -5.36
CA PRO A 85 7.93 -3.35 -6.38
C PRO A 85 7.48 -4.00 -7.71
N ILE A 86 6.21 -4.41 -7.78
CA ILE A 86 5.63 -5.00 -8.99
C ILE A 86 4.99 -3.87 -9.82
N PRO A 87 5.46 -3.60 -11.05
CA PRO A 87 4.85 -2.58 -11.89
C PRO A 87 3.45 -3.03 -12.34
N ALA A 88 2.57 -2.06 -12.57
CA ALA A 88 1.23 -2.34 -13.05
C ALA A 88 1.25 -3.27 -14.28
N GLN A 89 0.41 -4.30 -14.25
CA GLN A 89 0.30 -5.30 -15.31
C GLN A 89 -1.09 -5.26 -15.96
N PRO A 90 -1.21 -5.52 -17.28
CA PRO A 90 -2.51 -5.72 -17.89
C PRO A 90 -3.12 -7.05 -17.46
N ILE A 91 -4.46 -7.11 -17.37
CA ILE A 91 -5.21 -8.28 -16.88
C ILE A 91 -4.95 -9.56 -17.69
N ASN A 92 -4.51 -9.42 -18.95
CA ASN A 92 -4.18 -10.52 -19.86
C ASN A 92 -2.68 -10.84 -19.92
N SER A 93 -1.85 -10.26 -19.03
CA SER A 93 -0.43 -10.56 -18.95
C SER A 93 -0.19 -11.98 -18.43
N TRP A 94 0.77 -12.69 -19.02
CA TRP A 94 1.22 -14.00 -18.53
C TRP A 94 1.90 -13.94 -17.16
N VAL A 95 2.38 -12.75 -16.78
CA VAL A 95 3.01 -12.47 -15.50
C VAL A 95 2.11 -11.64 -14.58
N PHE A 96 0.81 -11.61 -14.87
CA PHE A 96 -0.14 -10.91 -14.01
C PHE A 96 -0.24 -11.57 -12.65
N ASP A 97 -0.03 -10.78 -11.60
CA ASP A 97 -0.01 -11.24 -10.22
C ASP A 97 -1.06 -10.43 -9.41
N HIS A 98 -2.02 -11.12 -8.80
CA HIS A 98 -3.02 -10.54 -7.90
C HIS A 98 -2.73 -10.84 -6.42
N ASN A 99 -1.58 -11.43 -6.10
CA ASN A 99 -1.26 -11.80 -4.71
C ASN A 99 -0.86 -10.57 -3.86
N VAL A 100 -0.54 -9.43 -4.50
CA VAL A 100 -0.29 -8.16 -3.83
C VAL A 100 -1.60 -7.37 -3.70
N GLU A 101 -2.16 -7.40 -2.51
CA GLU A 101 -3.44 -6.79 -2.13
C GLU A 101 -3.25 -5.39 -1.53
N ALA A 102 -2.03 -5.06 -1.10
CA ALA A 102 -1.70 -3.77 -0.50
C ALA A 102 -1.65 -2.58 -1.49
N GLY A 103 -1.73 -2.81 -2.80
CA GLY A 103 -1.72 -1.73 -3.80
C GLY A 103 -0.39 -0.95 -3.87
N ASP A 104 -0.44 0.25 -4.46
CA ASP A 104 0.75 1.08 -4.68
C ASP A 104 1.09 1.91 -3.44
N ILE A 105 1.98 1.37 -2.60
CA ILE A 105 2.42 1.97 -1.34
C ILE A 105 3.09 3.33 -1.58
N GLU A 106 4.00 3.41 -2.54
CA GLU A 106 4.81 4.61 -2.79
C GLU A 106 3.92 5.76 -3.30
N PHE A 107 2.94 5.46 -4.14
CA PHE A 107 1.96 6.45 -4.62
C PHE A 107 1.29 7.21 -3.47
N PHE A 108 0.84 6.51 -2.43
CA PHE A 108 0.18 7.12 -1.27
C PHE A 108 1.19 7.83 -0.37
N VAL A 109 2.33 7.20 -0.06
CA VAL A 109 3.30 7.77 0.89
C VAL A 109 3.88 9.07 0.39
N ARG A 110 4.26 9.14 -0.90
CA ARG A 110 4.78 10.39 -1.49
C ARG A 110 3.75 11.52 -1.48
N ARG A 111 2.46 11.22 -1.31
CA ARG A 111 1.33 12.19 -1.21
C ARG A 111 0.90 12.50 0.22
N GLY A 112 1.67 12.07 1.22
CA GLY A 112 1.45 12.42 2.62
C GLY A 112 0.54 11.46 3.36
N TYR A 113 0.61 10.17 3.06
CA TYR A 113 -0.04 9.12 3.84
C TYR A 113 0.99 8.25 4.53
N VAL A 114 0.64 7.69 5.69
CA VAL A 114 1.39 6.59 6.30
C VAL A 114 0.70 5.29 5.89
N TYR A 115 1.46 4.33 5.41
CA TYR A 115 0.97 3.01 5.01
C TYR A 115 1.51 1.97 5.97
N VAL A 116 0.64 1.13 6.54
CA VAL A 116 1.01 0.11 7.51
C VAL A 116 0.58 -1.26 7.01
N ILE A 117 1.51 -2.21 7.01
CA ILE A 117 1.25 -3.59 6.61
C ILE A 117 1.68 -4.51 7.75
N PRO A 118 0.75 -4.99 8.58
CA PRO A 118 1.04 -5.96 9.64
C PRO A 118 1.10 -7.39 9.09
N ASP A 119 1.91 -8.22 9.73
CA ASP A 119 1.68 -9.66 9.81
C ASP A 119 0.57 -9.89 10.84
N GLU A 120 -0.53 -10.54 10.43
CA GLU A 120 -1.58 -10.95 11.37
C GLU A 120 -1.05 -11.92 12.44
N ARG A 121 -1.80 -12.06 13.53
CA ARG A 121 -1.49 -12.99 14.62
C ARG A 121 -1.24 -14.40 14.12
N GLY A 122 -0.10 -14.97 14.50
CA GLY A 122 0.33 -16.33 14.14
C GLY A 122 0.78 -16.50 12.68
N LEU A 123 0.93 -15.42 11.92
CA LEU A 123 1.49 -15.42 10.57
C LEU A 123 2.82 -14.67 10.51
N GLY A 124 3.63 -14.98 9.50
CA GLY A 124 4.91 -14.31 9.26
C GLY A 124 5.81 -14.27 10.50
N LYS A 125 6.13 -13.07 10.96
CA LYS A 125 6.96 -12.82 12.15
C LYS A 125 6.16 -12.49 13.41
N SER A 126 4.83 -12.49 13.33
CA SER A 126 3.94 -12.19 14.45
C SER A 126 3.76 -13.42 15.37
N GLU A 127 3.69 -13.15 16.67
CA GLU A 127 3.44 -14.17 17.68
C GLU A 127 1.97 -14.65 17.67
N GLY A 128 1.68 -15.71 18.44
CA GLY A 128 0.32 -16.21 18.66
C GLY A 128 -0.07 -17.35 17.73
N LYS A 129 -1.39 -17.51 17.53
CA LYS A 129 -1.97 -18.56 16.70
C LYS A 129 -2.96 -17.95 15.71
N TRP A 130 -2.83 -18.33 14.45
CA TRP A 130 -3.76 -17.93 13.42
C TRP A 130 -5.04 -18.77 13.49
N HIS A 131 -6.20 -18.10 13.45
CA HIS A 131 -7.52 -18.72 13.60
C HIS A 131 -8.29 -18.83 12.27
N GLY A 132 -7.62 -18.58 11.16
CA GLY A 132 -8.22 -18.50 9.83
C GLY A 132 -8.66 -17.08 9.47
N PRO A 133 -8.96 -16.83 8.19
CA PRO A 133 -9.37 -15.51 7.71
C PRO A 133 -10.77 -15.15 8.21
N MET A 134 -11.01 -13.85 8.38
CA MET A 134 -12.21 -13.25 8.95
C MET A 134 -12.58 -13.81 10.33
N SER A 135 -11.58 -14.19 11.12
CA SER A 135 -11.82 -14.70 12.47
C SER A 135 -12.19 -13.57 13.44
N VAL A 136 -12.87 -13.89 14.54
CA VAL A 136 -13.16 -12.90 15.61
C VAL A 136 -11.86 -12.29 16.14
N GLN A 137 -10.80 -13.10 16.25
CA GLN A 137 -9.50 -12.64 16.72
C GLN A 137 -8.86 -11.61 15.78
N GLU A 138 -8.98 -11.81 14.47
CA GLU A 138 -8.48 -10.85 13.47
C GLU A 138 -9.20 -9.51 13.57
N ALA A 139 -10.54 -9.53 13.70
CA ALA A 139 -11.33 -8.32 13.92
C ALA A 139 -11.02 -7.62 15.26
N GLU A 140 -10.50 -8.35 16.24
CA GLU A 140 -10.07 -7.81 17.52
C GLU A 140 -8.65 -7.23 17.49
N ASP A 141 -7.79 -7.71 16.60
CA ASP A 141 -6.40 -7.22 16.47
C ASP A 141 -6.28 -6.02 15.51
N GLY A 142 -7.21 -5.89 14.54
CA GLY A 142 -7.31 -4.73 13.64
C GLY A 142 -7.94 -3.50 14.27
#